data_AF-A0A925LZZ5-F1
#
_entry.id   AF-A0A925LZZ5-F1
#
_cell.length_a   1.000
_cell.length_b   1.000
_cell.length_c   1.000
_cell.angle_alpha   90.00
_cell.angle_beta   90.00
_cell.angle_gamma   90.00
#
_symmetry.space_group_name_H-M   'P 1'
#
loop_
_entity.id
_entity.type
_entity.pdbx_description
1 polymer ?
#
loop_
_entity_poly.entity_id
_entity_poly.type
_entity_poly.pdbx_seq_one_letter_code
_entity_poly.pdbx_strand_id
1 'polypeptide(L)'
;MRSLRRKTRGFTLIELLVVIAIIAILVAILLPAVQRAREAANKSRCLNNIKQMILGMHNYHDTHTVFPPGQLVTQWVNTNGPANSPQYVLPQEPYSNNQTFGYQGTSWMFHLLPYIEQSNVYQLWRPDF
;
A
#
# COMPACT_ATOMS: atom_id res chain seq x y z
N MET A 1 -22.03 -34.59 63.86
CA MET A 1 -21.64 -33.40 63.07
C MET A 1 -22.78 -33.03 62.13
N ARG A 2 -23.48 -31.90 62.36
CA ARG A 2 -24.58 -31.44 61.48
C ARG A 2 -24.00 -30.63 60.32
N SER A 3 -24.07 -31.18 59.11
CA SER A 3 -23.69 -30.49 57.88
C SER A 3 -24.73 -29.42 57.54
N LEU A 4 -24.36 -28.14 57.66
CA LEU A 4 -25.17 -27.02 57.20
C LEU A 4 -25.06 -26.96 55.67
N ARG A 5 -26.00 -27.58 54.96
CA ARG A 5 -26.13 -27.41 53.51
C ARG A 5 -26.39 -25.92 53.22
N ARG A 6 -25.39 -25.27 52.62
CA ARG A 6 -25.50 -23.90 52.09
C ARG A 6 -26.54 -23.91 50.97
N LYS A 7 -27.66 -23.22 51.16
CA LYS A 7 -28.71 -23.06 50.15
C LYS A 7 -28.11 -22.31 48.96
N THR A 8 -27.75 -23.02 47.90
CA THR A 8 -27.37 -22.37 46.63
C THR A 8 -28.62 -21.70 46.06
N ARG A 9 -28.60 -20.37 45.95
CA ARG A 9 -29.65 -19.62 45.27
C ARG A 9 -29.59 -20.00 43.79
N GLY A 10 -30.65 -20.61 43.27
CA GLY A 10 -30.81 -20.88 41.85
C GLY A 10 -31.01 -19.57 41.09
N PHE A 11 -30.40 -19.47 39.92
CA PHE A 11 -30.52 -18.32 39.03
C PHE A 11 -31.95 -18.24 38.51
N THR A 12 -32.62 -17.09 38.64
CA THR A 12 -33.96 -16.93 38.10
C THR A 12 -33.89 -16.66 36.60
N LEU A 13 -34.83 -17.20 35.82
CA LEU A 13 -34.92 -16.94 34.38
C LEU A 13 -34.97 -15.44 34.05
N ILE A 14 -35.55 -14.66 34.96
CA ILE A 14 -35.67 -13.19 34.87
C ILE A 14 -34.31 -12.50 35.00
N GLU A 15 -33.47 -12.93 35.94
CA GLU A 15 -32.11 -12.39 36.10
C GLU A 15 -31.27 -12.61 34.82
N LEU A 16 -31.42 -13.77 34.15
CA LEU A 16 -30.74 -14.02 32.86
C LEU A 16 -31.26 -13.10 31.77
N LEU A 17 -32.58 -12.97 31.68
CA LEU A 17 -33.27 -12.26 30.61
C LEU A 17 -32.95 -10.76 30.62
N VAL A 18 -32.86 -10.16 31.81
CA VAL A 18 -32.45 -8.75 31.95
C VAL A 18 -31.03 -8.53 31.46
N VAL A 19 -30.10 -9.44 31.78
CA VAL A 19 -28.69 -9.30 31.39
C VAL A 19 -28.53 -9.35 29.87
N ILE A 20 -29.17 -10.31 29.20
CA ILE A 20 -29.10 -10.39 27.73
C ILE A 20 -29.76 -9.18 27.06
N ALA A 21 -30.84 -8.64 27.64
CA ALA A 21 -31.51 -7.45 27.13
C ALA A 21 -30.60 -6.21 27.20
N ILE A 22 -29.88 -6.04 28.31
CA ILE A 22 -28.91 -4.93 28.46
C ILE A 22 -27.77 -5.09 27.46
N ILE A 23 -27.21 -6.29 27.30
CA ILE A 23 -26.13 -6.53 26.32
C ILE A 23 -26.60 -6.23 24.89
N ALA A 24 -27.81 -6.66 24.52
CA ALA A 24 -28.37 -6.41 23.19
C ALA A 24 -28.51 -4.90 22.90
N ILE A 25 -28.97 -4.11 23.86
CA ILE A 25 -29.08 -2.64 23.72
C ILE A 25 -27.69 -2.01 23.57
N LEU A 26 -26.71 -2.42 24.39
CA LEU A 26 -25.35 -1.91 24.31
C LEU A 26 -24.72 -2.19 22.94
N VAL A 27 -24.86 -3.42 22.42
CA VAL A 27 -24.32 -3.80 21.11
C VAL A 27 -25.05 -3.11 19.96
N ALA A 28 -26.37 -2.92 20.06
CA ALA A 28 -27.16 -2.22 19.04
C ALA A 28 -26.70 -0.77 18.84
N ILE A 29 -26.27 -0.10 19.92
CA ILE A 29 -25.72 1.27 19.84
C ILE A 29 -24.29 1.26 19.26
N LEU A 30 -23.51 0.20 19.52
CA LEU A 30 -22.11 0.10 19.09
C LEU A 30 -21.95 -0.27 17.60
N LEU A 31 -22.81 -1.13 17.04
CA LEU A 31 -22.72 -1.60 15.66
C LEU A 31 -22.61 -0.48 14.60
N PRO A 32 -23.50 0.54 14.57
CA PRO A 32 -23.39 1.62 13.59
C PRO A 32 -22.16 2.50 13.81
N ALA A 33 -21.68 2.62 15.05
CA ALA A 33 -20.48 3.39 15.38
C ALA A 33 -19.19 2.70 14.91
N VAL A 34 -19.10 1.38 15.04
CA VAL A 34 -17.94 0.58 14.62
C VAL A 34 -17.73 0.64 13.11
N GLN A 35 -18.80 0.67 12.33
CA GLN A 35 -18.71 0.78 10.86
C GLN A 35 -18.14 2.13 10.42
N ARG A 36 -18.62 3.23 11.01
CA ARG A 36 -18.08 4.58 10.78
C ARG A 36 -16.60 4.68 11.15
N ALA A 37 -16.21 4.07 12.27
CA ALA A 37 -14.82 4.03 12.70
C ALA A 37 -13.94 3.24 11.71
N ARG A 38 -14.44 2.11 11.18
CA ARG A 38 -13.72 1.30 10.19
C ARG A 38 -13.53 2.05 8.87
N GLU A 39 -14.56 2.75 8.39
CA GLU A 39 -14.46 3.56 7.18
C GLU A 39 -13.49 4.73 7.36
N ALA A 40 -13.52 5.41 8.50
CA ALA A 40 -12.54 6.46 8.84
C ALA A 40 -11.10 5.92 8.92
N ALA A 41 -10.92 4.71 9.47
CA ALA A 41 -9.62 4.06 9.54
C ALA A 41 -9.09 3.67 8.15
N ASN A 42 -9.95 3.11 7.29
CA ASN A 42 -9.61 2.78 5.91
C ASN A 42 -9.23 4.03 5.10
N LYS A 43 -10.00 5.12 5.26
CA LYS A 43 -9.68 6.42 4.66
C LYS A 43 -8.33 6.95 5.14
N SER A 44 -8.09 6.92 6.46
CA SER A 44 -6.81 7.37 7.04
C SER A 44 -5.63 6.54 6.54
N ARG A 45 -5.79 5.21 6.42
CA ARG A 45 -4.79 4.33 5.84
C ARG A 45 -4.48 4.68 4.38
N CYS A 46 -5.51 4.88 3.55
CA CYS A 46 -5.33 5.25 2.14
C CYS A 46 -4.59 6.60 2.02
N LEU A 47 -5.00 7.61 2.78
CA LEU A 47 -4.34 8.92 2.80
C LEU A 47 -2.87 8.82 3.24
N ASN A 48 -2.56 7.98 4.24
CA ASN A 48 -1.20 7.76 4.68
C ASN A 48 -0.34 7.09 3.61
N ASN A 49 -0.87 6.11 2.87
CA ASN A 49 -0.16 5.50 1.74
C ASN A 49 0.18 6.54 0.67
N ILE A 50 -0.77 7.42 0.32
CA ILE A 50 -0.53 8.49 -0.65
C ILE A 50 0.54 9.47 -0.15
N LYS A 51 0.48 9.86 1.13
CA LYS A 51 1.51 10.72 1.74
C LYS A 51 2.90 10.10 1.66
N GLN A 52 3.02 8.79 1.89
CA GLN A 52 4.30 8.07 1.76
C GLN A 52 4.81 8.08 0.31
N MET A 53 3.93 7.89 -0.68
CA MET A 53 4.30 7.97 -2.10
C MET A 53 4.77 9.36 -2.49
N ILE A 54 4.05 10.41 -2.08
CA ILE A 54 4.41 11.81 -2.37
C ILE A 54 5.74 12.17 -1.73
N LEU A 55 5.97 11.75 -0.48
CA LEU A 55 7.26 11.94 0.18
C LEU A 55 8.39 11.25 -0.59
N GLY A 56 8.18 10.02 -1.06
CA GLY A 56 9.12 9.34 -1.93
C GLY A 56 9.41 10.10 -3.22
N MET A 57 8.39 10.70 -3.85
CA MET A 57 8.56 11.55 -5.05
C MET A 57 9.39 12.80 -4.77
N HIS A 58 9.18 13.46 -3.63
CA HIS A 58 9.98 14.62 -3.25
C HIS A 58 11.44 14.22 -2.98
N ASN A 59 11.69 13.11 -2.29
CA ASN A 59 13.05 12.61 -2.09
C ASN A 59 13.74 12.24 -3.42
N TYR A 60 12.98 11.69 -4.38
CA TYR A 60 13.49 11.45 -5.73
C TYR A 60 13.84 12.77 -6.44
N HIS A 61 12.97 13.78 -6.34
CA HIS A 61 13.21 15.09 -6.92
C HIS A 61 14.42 15.79 -6.31
N ASP A 62 14.62 15.71 -4.99
CA ASP A 62 15.79 16.31 -4.32
C ASP A 62 17.11 15.72 -4.79
N THR A 63 17.11 14.46 -5.23
CA THR A 63 18.32 13.74 -5.67
C THR A 63 18.55 13.82 -7.17
N HIS A 64 17.48 13.78 -7.99
CA HIS A 64 17.56 13.72 -9.45
C HIS A 64 17.18 15.04 -10.13
N THR A 65 16.74 16.06 -9.38
CA THR A 65 16.27 17.38 -9.85
C THR A 65 15.08 17.34 -10.82
N VAL A 66 14.48 16.17 -11.01
CA VAL A 66 13.35 15.90 -11.90
C VAL A 66 12.37 14.96 -11.19
N PHE A 67 11.08 15.06 -11.50
CA PHE A 67 10.11 14.09 -11.00
C PHE A 67 10.26 12.74 -11.71
N PRO A 68 9.81 11.62 -11.11
CA PRO A 68 9.93 10.30 -11.71
C PRO A 68 9.29 10.26 -13.11
N PRO A 69 9.98 9.68 -14.12
CA PRO A 69 9.44 9.54 -15.47
C PRO A 69 8.22 8.62 -15.47
N GLY A 70 7.13 9.01 -16.13
CA GLY A 70 5.88 8.22 -16.21
C GLY A 70 6.09 6.79 -16.75
N GLN A 71 7.05 6.63 -17.66
CA GLN A 71 7.45 5.36 -18.26
C GLN A 71 8.91 5.47 -18.73
N LEU A 72 9.71 4.43 -18.47
CA LEU A 72 11.02 4.27 -19.10
C LEU A 72 10.94 3.28 -20.26
N VAL A 73 10.99 3.73 -21.51
CA VAL A 73 10.96 2.82 -22.66
C VAL A 73 12.35 2.21 -22.88
N THR A 74 12.46 0.88 -22.92
CA THR A 74 13.67 0.21 -23.45
C THR A 74 13.63 0.27 -24.96
N GLN A 75 14.36 1.21 -25.55
CA GLN A 75 14.26 1.44 -26.98
C GLN A 75 15.33 0.65 -27.74
N TRP A 76 14.97 0.21 -28.94
CA TRP A 76 15.94 -0.29 -29.92
C TRP A 76 16.47 0.91 -30.69
N VAL A 77 17.71 1.30 -30.41
CA VAL A 77 18.39 2.40 -31.10
C VAL A 77 19.05 1.87 -32.37
N ASN A 78 18.58 2.30 -33.55
CA ASN A 78 19.30 2.10 -34.81
C ASN A 78 20.40 3.16 -34.95
N THR A 79 21.49 3.01 -34.21
CA THR A 79 22.76 3.73 -34.47
C THR A 79 23.66 2.90 -35.38
N ASN A 80 24.51 3.55 -36.18
CA ASN A 80 25.49 2.92 -37.09
C ASN A 80 26.59 2.07 -36.38
N GLY A 81 26.40 1.71 -35.11
CA GLY A 81 27.18 0.72 -34.37
C GLY A 81 26.47 -0.64 -34.35
N PRO A 82 27.01 -1.68 -33.69
CA PRO A 82 26.38 -2.99 -33.65
C PRO A 82 24.95 -2.85 -33.10
N ALA A 83 23.97 -3.02 -34.00
CA ALA A 83 22.57 -3.07 -33.66
C ALA A 83 22.36 -4.16 -32.60
N ASN A 84 21.40 -3.95 -31.71
CA ASN A 84 20.85 -4.94 -30.77
C ASN A 84 21.37 -4.87 -29.31
N SER A 85 21.58 -3.68 -28.74
CA SER A 85 21.54 -3.55 -27.26
C SER A 85 20.29 -2.77 -26.84
N PRO A 86 19.40 -3.32 -25.99
CA PRO A 86 18.32 -2.55 -25.41
C PRO A 86 18.91 -1.47 -24.51
N GLN A 87 18.63 -0.20 -24.82
CA GLN A 87 19.12 0.92 -24.01
C GLN A 87 17.98 1.48 -23.15
N TYR A 88 18.27 1.67 -21.86
CA TYR A 88 17.44 2.46 -20.96
C TYR A 88 17.71 3.93 -21.24
N VAL A 89 16.72 4.64 -21.78
CA VAL A 89 16.82 6.08 -21.94
C VAL A 89 16.47 6.73 -20.61
N LEU A 90 17.48 7.29 -19.94
CA LEU A 90 17.29 8.04 -18.71
C LEU A 90 16.49 9.33 -19.01
N PRO A 91 15.74 9.89 -18.03
CA PRO A 91 14.89 11.06 -18.21
C PRO A 91 15.59 12.32 -18.74
N GLN A 92 16.92 12.35 -18.70
CA GLN A 92 17.76 13.49 -19.04
C GLN A 92 18.39 13.37 -20.43
N GLU A 93 18.18 12.25 -21.13
CA GLU A 93 18.71 12.01 -22.46
C GLU A 93 17.85 12.71 -23.53
N PRO A 94 18.46 13.34 -24.56
CA PRO A 94 17.73 13.93 -25.68
C PRO A 94 16.85 12.89 -26.39
N TYR A 95 15.56 13.19 -26.56
CA TYR A 95 14.63 12.33 -27.31
C TYR A 95 15.10 12.22 -28.76
N SER A 96 15.66 11.07 -29.15
CA SER A 96 16.00 10.79 -30.53
C SER A 96 14.77 10.25 -31.28
N ASN A 97 14.56 10.71 -32.51
CA ASN A 97 13.41 10.38 -33.36
C ASN A 97 13.53 9.02 -34.06
N ASN A 98 14.66 8.31 -33.91
CA ASN A 98 14.95 7.01 -34.54
C ASN A 98 14.67 5.80 -33.63
N GLN A 99 13.93 6.00 -32.54
CA GLN A 99 13.65 4.99 -31.53
C GLN A 99 12.45 4.14 -31.96
N THR A 100 12.65 2.83 -32.17
CA THR A 100 11.53 1.90 -32.43
C THR A 100 10.85 1.58 -31.10
N PHE A 101 9.51 1.48 -31.08
CA PHE A 101 8.73 1.26 -29.86
C PHE A 101 9.29 0.10 -29.03
N GLY A 102 9.79 0.43 -27.84
CA GLY A 102 10.32 -0.52 -26.87
C GLY A 102 9.27 -1.43 -26.26
N TYR A 103 9.70 -2.58 -25.76
CA TYR A 103 8.86 -3.40 -24.89
C TYR A 103 8.61 -2.67 -23.57
N GLN A 104 7.52 -3.05 -22.91
CA GLN A 104 6.91 -2.45 -21.72
C GLN A 104 7.94 -1.80 -20.78
N GLY A 105 7.93 -0.47 -20.75
CA GLY A 105 8.79 0.30 -19.89
C GLY A 105 8.45 0.15 -18.40
N THR A 106 9.42 0.33 -17.51
CA THR A 106 9.14 0.33 -16.06
C THR A 106 8.26 1.54 -15.70
N SER A 107 7.30 1.30 -14.80
CA SER A 107 6.43 2.36 -14.26
C SER A 107 7.25 3.32 -13.38
N TRP A 108 6.87 4.60 -13.37
CA TRP A 108 7.42 5.64 -12.49
C TRP A 108 7.58 5.20 -11.02
N MET A 109 6.68 4.32 -10.54
CA MET A 109 6.69 3.79 -9.19
C MET A 109 7.96 2.98 -8.86
N PHE A 110 8.59 2.34 -9.86
CA PHE A 110 9.82 1.58 -9.65
C PHE A 110 10.98 2.47 -9.21
N HIS A 111 11.04 3.71 -9.67
CA HIS A 111 12.05 4.69 -9.24
C HIS A 111 11.87 5.14 -7.80
N LEU A 112 10.66 4.99 -7.26
CA LEU A 112 10.35 5.36 -5.89
C LEU A 112 10.64 4.26 -4.89
N LEU A 113 10.76 3.00 -5.33
CA LEU A 113 11.06 1.83 -4.49
C LEU A 113 12.16 2.09 -3.45
N PRO A 114 13.36 2.60 -3.81
CA PRO A 114 14.40 2.88 -2.82
C PRO A 114 14.00 3.95 -1.79
N TYR A 115 13.13 4.89 -2.15
CA TYR A 115 12.64 5.97 -1.29
C TYR A 115 11.43 5.59 -0.43
N ILE A 116 10.79 4.45 -0.72
CA ILE A 116 9.69 3.87 0.07
C ILE A 116 10.12 2.63 0.84
N GLU A 117 11.42 2.52 1.19
CA GLU A 117 12.00 1.41 1.97
C GLU A 117 11.88 0.04 1.27
N GLN A 118 11.72 0.01 -0.07
CA GLN A 118 11.66 -1.20 -0.90
C GLN A 118 12.92 -1.41 -1.74
N SER A 119 14.08 -1.09 -1.17
CA SER A 119 15.40 -1.25 -1.80
C SER A 119 15.69 -2.70 -2.22
N ASN A 120 15.24 -3.68 -1.45
CA ASN A 120 15.42 -5.11 -1.77
C ASN A 120 14.73 -5.51 -3.10
N VAL A 121 13.51 -5.00 -3.34
CA VAL A 121 12.78 -5.29 -4.59
C VAL A 121 13.44 -4.58 -5.76
N TYR A 122 13.97 -3.38 -5.54
CA TYR A 122 14.73 -2.65 -6.54
C TYR A 122 15.99 -3.42 -6.99
N GLN A 123 16.70 -4.08 -6.07
CA GLN A 123 17.90 -4.85 -6.39
C GLN A 123 17.62 -6.16 -7.15
N LEU A 124 16.43 -6.75 -6.98
CA LEU A 124 16.02 -7.95 -7.72
C LEU A 124 15.70 -7.64 -9.19
N TRP A 125 15.39 -6.38 -9.50
CA TRP A 125 15.15 -5.96 -10.86
C TRP A 125 16.49 -5.89 -11.61
N ARG A 126 16.78 -6.92 -12.42
CA ARG A 126 17.87 -6.89 -13.39
C ARG A 126 17.38 -6.30 -14.71
N PRO A 127 17.99 -5.23 -15.21
CA PRO A 127 17.65 -4.64 -16.50
C PRO A 127 18.06 -5.48 -17.72
N ASP A 128 18.68 -6.64 -17.53
CA ASP A 128 19.39 -7.39 -18.57
C ASP A 128 18.50 -8.48 -19.21
N PHE A 129 17.71 -8.12 -20.22
CA PHE A 129 17.16 -9.05 -21.23
C PHE A 129 17.38 -8.49 -22.63
#